data_AF-A0A426VYD7-F1
#
_entry.id   AF-A0A426VYD7-F1
#
_cell.length_a   1.000
_cell.length_b   1.000
_cell.length_c   1.000
_cell.angle_alpha   90.00
_cell.angle_beta   90.00
_cell.angle_gamma   90.00
#
_symmetry.space_group_name_H-M   'P 1'
#
loop_
_entity.id
_entity.type
_entity.pdbx_description
1 polymer ?
#
loop_
_entity_poly.entity_id
_entity_poly.type
_entity_poly.pdbx_seq_one_letter_code
_entity_poly.pdbx_strand_id
1 'polypeptide(L)'
;MAKLSKTLRSLDNTIPSKEAMLLSHDVFEETTRLTKSFKLTSPPWFHNFLVNIGLKEKGLCYHWSDALYMYLSKKQYPHFEFHLVGANIGEYFFEHNALVITAKGSKVLEGVIIDPWRNSGKLYFSKVREDTKYRWEHRASRGCKRYLKR
;
A
#
# COMPACT_ATOMS: atom_id res chain seq x y z
N MET A 1 3.51 12.44 7.25
CA MET A 1 3.79 11.64 8.47
C MET A 1 2.72 11.82 9.55
N ALA A 2 2.58 12.96 10.23
CA ALA A 2 1.63 13.12 11.36
C ALA A 2 0.15 12.80 11.02
N LYS A 3 -0.31 13.12 9.81
CA LYS A 3 -1.69 12.80 9.37
C LYS A 3 -1.92 11.28 9.28
N LEU A 4 -0.99 10.53 8.69
CA LEU A 4 -1.08 9.07 8.61
C LEU A 4 -1.09 8.45 10.02
N SER A 5 -0.23 8.94 10.92
CA SER A 5 -0.17 8.46 12.31
C SER A 5 -1.51 8.64 13.03
N LYS A 6 -2.15 9.80 12.87
CA LYS A 6 -3.50 10.05 13.41
C LYS A 6 -4.54 9.09 12.80
N THR A 7 -4.49 8.84 11.49
CA THR A 7 -5.41 7.91 10.83
C THR A 7 -5.20 6.47 11.32
N LEU A 8 -3.96 6.01 11.42
CA LEU A 8 -3.63 4.67 11.94
C LEU A 8 -4.07 4.50 13.40
N ARG A 9 -3.85 5.50 14.25
CA ARG A 9 -4.34 5.47 15.63
C ARG A 9 -5.87 5.48 15.73
N SER A 10 -6.57 5.99 14.72
CA SER A 10 -8.04 5.95 14.69
C SER A 10 -8.62 4.58 14.33
N LEU A 11 -7.78 3.59 13.99
CA LEU A 11 -8.22 2.22 13.70
C LEU A 11 -8.61 1.46 14.97
N ASP A 12 -7.91 1.71 16.08
CA ASP A 12 -8.16 1.08 17.38
C ASP A 12 -7.58 1.97 18.50
N ASN A 13 -8.33 2.11 19.60
CA ASN A 13 -7.94 2.95 20.73
C ASN A 13 -6.76 2.39 21.54
N THR A 14 -6.44 1.10 21.37
CA THR A 14 -5.31 0.43 22.03
C THR A 14 -3.97 0.73 21.35
N ILE A 15 -3.98 1.25 20.12
CA ILE A 15 -2.76 1.56 19.36
C ILE A 15 -1.96 2.68 20.04
N PRO A 16 -0.71 2.43 20.46
CA PRO A 16 0.14 3.47 21.05
C PRO A 16 0.49 4.56 20.02
N SER A 17 0.39 5.82 20.42
CA SER A 17 0.75 6.96 19.56
C SER A 17 2.17 6.87 19.00
N LYS A 18 3.11 6.37 19.82
CA LYS A 18 4.51 6.15 19.43
C LYS A 18 4.63 5.10 18.31
N GLU A 19 3.92 3.98 18.42
CA GLU A 19 3.94 2.92 17.41
C GLU A 19 3.33 3.39 16.09
N ALA A 20 2.17 4.06 16.14
CA ALA A 20 1.55 4.63 14.94
C ALA A 20 2.44 5.67 14.24
N MET A 21 3.19 6.47 15.01
CA MET A 21 4.17 7.42 14.46
C MET A 21 5.36 6.71 13.81
N LEU A 22 5.93 5.69 14.47
CA LEU A 22 7.02 4.89 13.92
C LEU A 22 6.59 4.17 12.63
N LEU A 23 5.43 3.53 12.62
CA LEU A 23 4.89 2.90 11.41
C LEU A 23 4.67 3.93 10.29
N SER A 24 4.16 5.12 10.63
CA SER A 24 4.01 6.20 9.64
C SER A 24 5.36 6.64 9.09
N HIS A 25 6.37 6.81 9.93
CA HIS A 25 7.72 7.15 9.50
C HIS A 25 8.25 6.11 8.50
N ASP A 26 8.15 4.83 8.85
CA ASP A 26 8.68 3.72 8.05
C ASP A 26 7.96 3.58 6.70
N VAL A 27 6.65 3.83 6.65
CA VAL A 27 5.90 3.90 5.39
C VAL A 27 6.43 5.02 4.49
N PHE A 28 6.64 6.23 5.03
CA PHE A 28 7.13 7.37 4.25
C PHE A 28 8.59 7.18 3.82
N GLU A 29 9.43 6.64 4.69
CA GLU A 29 10.83 6.33 4.41
C GLU A 29 10.93 5.30 3.28
N GLU A 30 10.22 4.18 3.40
CA GLU A 30 10.23 3.12 2.39
C GLU A 30 9.63 3.60 1.07
N THR A 31 8.54 4.37 1.10
CA THR A 31 7.99 5.01 -0.10
C THR A 31 9.05 5.88 -0.77
N THR A 32 9.77 6.71 -0.02
CA THR A 32 10.83 7.57 -0.56
C THR A 32 11.98 6.76 -1.15
N ARG A 33 12.38 5.67 -0.48
CA ARG A 33 13.40 4.74 -0.96
C ARG A 33 12.97 4.07 -2.27
N LEU A 34 11.72 3.59 -2.32
CA LEU A 34 11.14 2.94 -3.50
C LEU A 34 11.04 3.92 -4.67
N THR A 35 10.56 5.16 -4.45
CA THR A 35 10.51 6.23 -5.46
C THR A 35 11.88 6.47 -6.11
N LYS A 36 12.96 6.54 -5.30
CA LYS A 36 14.32 6.67 -5.82
C LYS A 36 14.77 5.41 -6.56
N SER A 37 14.51 4.22 -6.00
CA SER A 37 14.94 2.94 -6.58
C SER A 37 14.27 2.62 -7.91
N PHE A 38 13.00 3.01 -8.06
CA PHE A 38 12.22 2.82 -9.28
C PHE A 38 12.48 3.91 -10.32
N LYS A 39 13.37 4.90 -10.03
CA LYS A 39 13.78 5.97 -10.95
C LYS A 39 12.59 6.64 -11.65
N LEU A 40 11.65 7.19 -10.88
CA LEU A 40 10.60 8.06 -11.42
C LEU A 40 11.24 9.36 -11.93
N THR A 41 11.78 9.33 -13.15
CA THR A 41 12.30 10.50 -13.86
C THR A 41 11.15 11.41 -14.27
N SER A 42 11.32 12.73 -14.14
CA SER A 42 10.56 13.80 -14.84
C SER A 42 11.57 14.61 -15.66
N PRO A 43 11.28 15.21 -16.85
CA PRO A 43 9.99 15.61 -17.43
C PRO A 43 9.85 15.31 -18.98
N PRO A 44 9.25 16.17 -19.82
CA PRO A 44 7.90 16.18 -20.42
C PRO A 44 7.62 15.15 -21.55
N TRP A 45 8.47 14.12 -21.72
CA TRP A 45 8.22 13.01 -22.68
C TRP A 45 7.35 11.89 -22.11
N PHE A 46 6.69 12.13 -20.98
CA PHE A 46 5.78 11.17 -20.33
C PHE A 46 4.50 10.88 -21.12
N HIS A 47 4.23 11.65 -22.18
CA HIS A 47 3.16 11.34 -23.12
C HIS A 47 3.42 10.00 -23.84
N ASN A 48 4.68 9.61 -24.12
CA ASN A 48 5.00 8.31 -24.75
C ASN A 48 5.08 7.13 -23.75
N PHE A 49 5.29 7.41 -22.46
CA PHE A 49 5.38 6.40 -21.40
C PHE A 49 4.01 5.82 -21.03
N LEU A 50 2.96 6.63 -21.19
CA LEU A 50 1.58 6.28 -20.90
C LEU A 50 0.80 5.82 -22.15
N VAL A 51 1.26 6.17 -23.35
CA VAL A 51 0.58 5.85 -24.61
C VAL A 51 0.95 4.45 -25.14
N ASN A 52 2.16 3.96 -24.86
CA ASN A 52 2.48 2.55 -25.08
C ASN A 52 1.99 1.69 -23.91
N ILE A 53 0.74 1.26 -23.97
CA ILE A 53 0.36 -0.17 -23.93
C ILE A 53 1.50 -1.16 -23.54
N GLY A 54 1.22 -2.05 -22.59
CA GLY A 54 2.20 -2.73 -21.74
C GLY A 54 3.28 -3.63 -22.37
N LEU A 55 4.44 -3.73 -21.67
CA LEU A 55 5.53 -4.67 -21.96
C LEU A 55 6.80 -4.51 -21.05
N LYS A 56 6.73 -4.24 -19.73
CA LYS A 56 7.97 -4.32 -18.91
C LYS A 56 7.82 -4.59 -17.41
N GLU A 57 8.70 -5.47 -16.94
CA GLU A 57 8.62 -6.30 -15.73
C GLU A 57 8.75 -5.59 -14.37
N LYS A 58 8.91 -4.26 -14.28
CA LYS A 58 9.16 -3.56 -12.99
C LYS A 58 8.51 -2.17 -12.98
N GLY A 59 7.83 -1.82 -11.87
CA GLY A 59 7.18 -0.50 -11.66
C GLY A 59 5.64 -0.50 -11.68
N LEU A 60 5.01 -1.65 -11.91
CA LEU A 60 3.55 -1.84 -11.82
C LEU A 60 3.03 -1.63 -10.39
N CYS A 61 1.74 -1.28 -10.25
CA CYS A 61 1.07 -1.05 -8.95
C CYS A 61 1.35 -2.18 -7.93
N TYR A 62 1.42 -3.43 -8.40
CA TYR A 62 1.73 -4.58 -7.57
C TYR A 62 3.17 -4.60 -7.02
N HIS A 63 4.15 -4.04 -7.73
CA HIS A 63 5.53 -3.96 -7.23
C HIS A 63 5.62 -3.03 -6.02
N TRP A 64 4.85 -1.94 -6.03
CA TRP A 64 4.76 -1.02 -4.90
C TRP A 64 4.09 -1.69 -3.71
N SER A 65 2.93 -2.33 -3.92
CA SER A 65 2.21 -3.02 -2.85
C SER A 65 3.06 -4.12 -2.22
N ASP A 66 3.75 -4.91 -3.03
CA ASP A 66 4.52 -6.07 -2.57
C ASP A 66 5.82 -5.66 -1.89
N ALA A 67 6.51 -4.64 -2.41
CA ALA A 67 7.71 -4.12 -1.76
C ALA A 67 7.39 -3.54 -0.37
N LEU A 68 6.33 -2.73 -0.27
CA LEU A 68 5.86 -2.20 1.01
C LEU A 68 5.42 -3.31 1.96
N TYR A 69 4.64 -4.27 1.46
CA TYR A 69 4.20 -5.43 2.24
C TYR A 69 5.40 -6.20 2.81
N MET A 70 6.40 -6.52 1.98
CA MET A 70 7.58 -7.28 2.37
C MET A 70 8.47 -6.51 3.34
N TYR A 71 8.57 -5.19 3.20
CA TYR A 71 9.33 -4.34 4.12
C TYR A 71 8.65 -4.26 5.50
N LEU A 72 7.36 -3.96 5.53
CA LEU A 72 6.61 -3.76 6.77
C LEU A 72 6.33 -5.07 7.51
N SER A 73 6.06 -6.16 6.80
CA SER A 73 5.82 -7.48 7.40
C SER A 73 7.05 -8.11 8.06
N LYS A 74 8.25 -7.57 7.79
CA LYS A 74 9.49 -7.94 8.50
C LYS A 74 9.68 -7.17 9.80
N LYS A 75 8.98 -6.03 9.97
CA LYS A 75 9.02 -5.23 11.19
C LYS A 75 8.04 -5.79 12.22
N GLN A 76 8.29 -5.50 13.49
CA GLN A 76 7.45 -5.95 14.60
C GLN A 76 6.50 -4.84 15.01
N TYR A 77 5.26 -4.92 14.52
CA TYR A 77 4.17 -4.03 14.90
C TYR A 77 3.04 -4.84 15.54
N PRO A 78 3.06 -5.04 16.87
CA PRO A 78 2.11 -5.92 17.55
C PRO A 78 0.64 -5.52 17.41
N HIS A 79 0.35 -4.24 17.10
CA HIS A 79 -1.02 -3.75 16.96
C HIS A 79 -1.51 -3.65 15.51
N PHE A 80 -0.66 -3.96 14.52
CA PHE A 80 -0.98 -3.79 13.11
C PHE A 80 -0.84 -5.08 12.32
N GLU A 81 -1.63 -5.18 11.25
CA GLU A 81 -1.49 -6.20 10.22
C GLU A 81 -1.40 -5.54 8.84
N PHE A 82 -0.76 -6.25 7.91
CA PHE A 82 -0.50 -5.79 6.56
C PHE A 82 -1.19 -6.74 5.59
N HIS A 83 -1.93 -6.18 4.63
CA HIS A 83 -2.77 -6.94 3.70
C HIS A 83 -2.62 -6.38 2.30
N LEU A 84 -2.59 -7.25 1.29
CA LEU A 84 -2.63 -6.82 -0.11
C LEU A 84 -4.08 -6.76 -0.58
N VAL A 85 -4.42 -5.70 -1.30
CA VAL A 85 -5.75 -5.53 -1.90
C VAL A 85 -5.63 -5.27 -3.38
N GLY A 86 -6.69 -5.57 -4.12
CA GLY A 86 -6.82 -5.21 -5.52
C GLY A 86 -8.20 -4.65 -5.85
N ALA A 87 -8.28 -3.91 -6.94
CA ALA A 87 -9.52 -3.45 -7.56
C ALA A 87 -9.52 -3.86 -9.03
N ASN A 88 -10.71 -4.07 -9.61
CA ASN A 88 -10.91 -4.55 -10.99
C ASN A 88 -10.08 -5.82 -11.27
N ILE A 89 -10.12 -6.78 -10.34
CA ILE A 89 -9.30 -7.99 -10.39
C ILE A 89 -9.67 -8.80 -11.63
N GLY A 90 -8.66 -9.14 -12.45
CA GLY A 90 -8.86 -9.87 -13.71
C GLY A 90 -9.10 -8.99 -14.94
N GLU A 91 -9.31 -7.68 -14.77
CA GLU A 91 -9.33 -6.73 -15.88
C GLU A 91 -7.90 -6.26 -16.18
N TYR A 92 -7.25 -6.88 -17.17
CA TYR A 92 -5.82 -6.68 -17.46
C TYR A 92 -5.39 -5.21 -17.54
N PHE A 93 -6.23 -4.33 -18.09
CA PHE A 93 -5.92 -2.90 -18.26
C PHE A 93 -6.32 -2.01 -17.08
N PHE A 94 -7.18 -2.49 -16.17
CA PHE A 94 -7.77 -1.67 -15.10
C PHE A 94 -7.48 -2.20 -13.69
N GLU A 95 -6.83 -3.37 -13.59
CA GLU A 95 -6.46 -3.96 -12.32
C GLU A 95 -5.49 -3.03 -11.57
N HIS A 96 -5.87 -2.65 -10.34
CA HIS A 96 -5.03 -1.84 -9.46
C HIS A 96 -4.76 -2.59 -8.16
N ASN A 97 -3.53 -2.48 -7.64
CA ASN A 97 -3.11 -3.19 -6.44
C ASN A 97 -2.48 -2.20 -5.44
N ALA A 98 -2.78 -2.42 -4.16
CA ALA A 98 -2.29 -1.56 -3.08
C ALA A 98 -2.07 -2.38 -1.79
N LEU A 99 -1.42 -1.74 -0.81
CA LEU A 99 -1.30 -2.25 0.54
C LEU A 99 -2.41 -1.65 1.40
N VAL A 100 -2.97 -2.43 2.32
CA VAL A 100 -3.81 -1.96 3.42
C VAL A 100 -3.16 -2.29 4.76
N ILE A 101 -3.16 -1.32 5.66
CA ILE A 101 -2.76 -1.48 7.06
C ILE A 101 -4.04 -1.53 7.90
N THR A 102 -4.21 -2.57 8.72
CA THR A 102 -5.32 -2.68 9.67
C THR A 102 -4.82 -2.69 11.10
N ALA A 103 -5.70 -2.41 12.06
CA ALA A 103 -5.50 -2.88 13.42
C ALA A 103 -5.51 -4.41 13.43
N LYS A 104 -4.77 -5.00 14.37
CA LYS A 104 -4.67 -6.46 14.52
C LYS A 104 -6.05 -7.08 14.77
N GLY A 105 -6.37 -8.16 14.05
CA GLY A 105 -7.67 -8.83 14.13
C GLY A 105 -8.85 -8.08 13.48
N SER A 106 -8.64 -6.89 12.91
CA SER A 106 -9.68 -6.14 12.20
C SER A 106 -9.83 -6.60 10.74
N LYS A 107 -11.01 -6.39 10.16
CA LYS A 107 -11.26 -6.70 8.75
C LYS A 107 -10.43 -5.76 7.85
N VAL A 108 -9.96 -6.29 6.72
CA VAL A 108 -9.17 -5.54 5.73
C VAL A 108 -9.86 -4.24 5.28
N LEU A 109 -11.17 -4.29 5.06
CA LEU A 109 -11.94 -3.13 4.61
C LEU A 109 -12.14 -2.03 5.68
N GLU A 110 -11.72 -2.26 6.93
CA GLU A 110 -11.66 -1.23 7.98
C GLU A 110 -10.32 -0.51 8.04
N GLY A 111 -9.34 -0.94 7.25
CA GLY A 111 -7.97 -0.43 7.30
C GLY A 111 -7.75 0.89 6.58
N VAL A 112 -6.47 1.24 6.48
CA VAL A 112 -5.94 2.39 5.74
C VAL A 112 -5.21 1.89 4.49
N ILE A 113 -5.61 2.37 3.32
CA ILE A 113 -4.91 2.13 2.06
C ILE A 113 -3.61 2.91 2.05
N ILE A 114 -2.56 2.28 1.53
CA ILE A 114 -1.24 2.84 1.29
C ILE A 114 -0.92 2.63 -0.19
N ASP A 115 -0.97 3.71 -0.97
CA ASP A 115 -0.91 3.66 -2.43
C ASP A 115 -0.04 4.79 -3.01
N PRO A 116 1.29 4.71 -2.86
CA PRO A 116 2.19 5.71 -3.45
C PRO A 116 2.23 5.69 -4.99
N TRP A 117 1.80 4.60 -5.62
CA TRP A 117 1.75 4.50 -7.08
C TRP A 117 0.75 5.48 -7.68
N ARG A 118 -0.41 5.67 -7.03
CA ARG A 118 -1.48 6.58 -7.48
C ARG A 118 -1.04 8.01 -7.78
N ASN A 119 -0.04 8.51 -7.05
CA ASN A 119 0.50 9.86 -7.24
C ASN A 119 1.98 9.82 -7.61
N SER A 120 2.39 8.83 -8.42
CA SER A 120 3.73 8.74 -9.00
C SER A 120 4.85 8.85 -7.95
N GLY A 121 4.76 8.06 -6.89
CA GLY A 121 5.74 8.00 -5.80
C GLY A 121 5.47 8.93 -4.62
N LYS A 122 4.45 9.80 -4.69
CA LYS A 122 3.94 10.52 -3.52
C LYS A 122 2.91 9.64 -2.80
N LEU A 123 3.10 9.44 -1.50
CA LEU A 123 2.20 8.61 -0.70
C LEU A 123 0.74 9.12 -0.75
N TYR A 124 -0.17 8.31 -1.31
CA TYR A 124 -1.60 8.42 -1.05
C TYR A 124 -1.98 7.49 0.10
N PHE A 125 -2.85 7.97 0.99
CA PHE A 125 -3.49 7.15 2.00
C PHE A 125 -4.87 7.68 2.38
N SER A 126 -5.77 6.77 2.72
CA SER A 126 -7.14 7.03 3.15
C SER A 126 -7.69 5.80 3.88
N LYS A 127 -8.78 5.92 4.63
CA LYS A 127 -9.50 4.71 5.06
C LYS A 127 -10.05 4.02 3.80
N VAL A 128 -10.07 2.69 3.79
CA VAL A 128 -10.59 1.92 2.64
C VAL A 128 -12.01 2.36 2.28
N ARG A 129 -12.87 2.55 3.30
CA ARG A 129 -14.26 3.01 3.15
C ARG A 129 -14.41 4.43 2.58
N GLU A 130 -13.37 5.26 2.67
CA GLU A 130 -13.38 6.64 2.18
C GLU A 130 -12.83 6.74 0.74
N ASP A 131 -12.18 5.68 0.21
CA ASP A 131 -11.66 5.64 -1.15
C ASP A 131 -12.73 5.16 -2.15
N THR A 132 -13.57 6.08 -2.61
CA THR A 132 -14.67 5.78 -3.54
C THR A 132 -14.21 5.56 -4.99
N LYS A 133 -12.93 5.82 -5.30
CA LYS A 133 -12.40 5.68 -6.67
C LYS A 133 -12.31 4.22 -7.10
N TYR A 134 -12.08 3.31 -6.17
CA TYR A 134 -11.86 1.90 -6.45
C TYR A 134 -12.70 1.04 -5.50
N ARG A 135 -13.19 -0.09 -6.02
CA ARG A 135 -13.81 -1.13 -5.19
C ARG A 135 -12.73 -2.12 -4.78
N TRP A 136 -12.27 -2.00 -3.54
CA TRP A 136 -11.17 -2.79 -3.02
C TRP A 136 -11.61 -4.16 -2.54
N GLU A 137 -10.87 -5.17 -2.95
CA GLU A 137 -11.05 -6.57 -2.57
C GLU A 137 -9.76 -7.11 -1.95
N HIS A 138 -9.91 -7.93 -0.90
CA HIS A 138 -8.78 -8.52 -0.20
C HIS A 138 -8.13 -9.62 -1.05
N ARG A 139 -6.81 -9.51 -1.29
CA ARG A 139 -6.01 -10.51 -1.99
C ARG A 139 -5.24 -11.40 -1.02
N ALA A 140 -5.99 -12.19 -0.25
CA ALA A 140 -5.42 -13.11 0.73
C ALA A 140 -4.37 -14.06 0.14
N SER A 141 -4.54 -14.53 -1.10
CA SER A 141 -3.59 -15.44 -1.76
C SER A 141 -2.24 -14.82 -2.12
N ARG A 142 -2.13 -13.49 -2.19
CA ARG A 142 -0.87 -12.79 -2.53
C ARG A 142 -0.09 -12.37 -1.30
N GLY A 143 -0.79 -11.85 -0.28
CA GLY A 143 -0.15 -11.38 0.95
C GLY A 143 -0.02 -12.48 2.01
N CYS A 144 -0.96 -13.42 2.07
CA CYS A 144 -1.01 -14.42 3.12
C CYS A 144 -0.28 -15.71 2.70
N LYS A 145 1.06 -15.71 2.77
CA LYS A 145 1.88 -16.94 2.80
C LYS A 145 2.51 -17.20 4.17
N ARG A 146 1.81 -16.80 5.24
CA ARG A 146 2.03 -17.25 6.62
C ARG A 146 0.64 -17.53 7.19
N TYR A 147 0.45 -18.69 7.82
CA TYR A 147 -0.80 -19.26 8.38
C TYR A 147 -1.52 -20.39 7.60
N LEU A 148 -0.94 -20.94 6.53
CA LEU A 148 -1.34 -22.25 6.00
C LEU A 148 -0.13 -23.18 5.91
N LYS A 149 0.24 -23.74 7.06
CA LYS A 149 0.95 -25.03 7.25
C LYS A 149 0.98 -25.29 8.75
N ARG A 150 -0.07 -25.95 9.24
CA ARG A 150 0.04 -26.89 10.36
C ARG A 150 0.47 -28.23 9.78
#